data_AF-X0YK94-F1
#
_entry.id   AF-X0YK94-F1
#
_cell.length_a   1.000
_cell.length_b   1.000
_cell.length_c   1.000
_cell.angle_alpha   90.00
_cell.angle_beta   90.00
_cell.angle_gamma   90.00
#
_symmetry.space_group_name_H-M   'P 1'
#
loop_
_entity.id
_entity.type
_entity.pdbx_description
1 polymer ?
#
loop_
_entity_poly.entity_id
_entity_poly.type
_entity_poly.pdbx_seq_one_letter_code
_entity_poly.pdbx_strand_id
1 'polypeptide(L)'
;MEPKTLFDKIWDLHVVTEIEGGHSVIYIDKHLIHEVTSPQAFAGIEKRGIPVFRPGKTIATVDHNVPTINQHLPIREEMSGNQVKKLAENCKKHGVEFYGLNHPFNGIVHVICPELGITQPGMTIVCGDSHTSTHGAFGAVSFGIGTSEVEMVLASQCILQPKP
;
A
#
# COMPACT_ATOMS: atom_id res chain seq x y z
N MET A 1 19.50 18.64 -22.94
CA MET A 1 18.55 18.15 -21.93
C MET A 1 18.92 18.82 -20.62
N GLU A 2 17.97 19.40 -19.90
CA GLU A 2 18.21 19.89 -18.54
C GLU A 2 18.51 18.71 -17.61
N PRO A 3 19.44 18.85 -16.66
CA PRO A 3 19.72 17.81 -15.67
C PRO A 3 18.51 17.61 -14.75
N LYS A 4 18.06 16.36 -14.60
CA LYS A 4 16.97 15.96 -13.71
C LYS A 4 17.49 15.15 -12.53
N THR A 5 16.95 15.39 -11.33
CA THR A 5 17.22 14.56 -10.15
C THR A 5 16.66 13.14 -10.35
N LEU A 6 17.04 12.18 -9.50
CA LEU A 6 16.42 10.85 -9.52
C LEU A 6 14.92 10.95 -9.24
N PHE A 7 14.53 11.79 -8.28
CA PHE A 7 13.13 12.07 -7.96
C PHE A 7 12.37 12.58 -9.19
N ASP A 8 12.88 13.61 -9.87
CA ASP A 8 12.23 14.18 -11.06
C ASP A 8 12.06 13.14 -12.17
N LYS A 9 13.08 12.31 -12.40
CA LYS A 9 13.01 11.26 -13.42
C LYS A 9 11.90 10.27 -13.12
N ILE A 10 11.79 9.82 -11.88
CA ILE A 10 10.76 8.85 -11.48
C ILE A 10 9.40 9.53 -11.48
N TRP A 11 9.26 10.70 -10.84
CA TRP A 11 8.01 11.44 -10.78
C TRP A 11 7.45 11.71 -12.17
N ASP A 12 8.23 12.31 -13.06
CA ASP A 12 7.79 12.70 -14.40
C ASP A 12 7.38 11.47 -15.26
N LEU A 13 7.96 10.29 -15.02
CA LEU A 13 7.56 9.04 -15.67
C LEU A 13 6.21 8.50 -15.18
N HIS A 14 5.77 8.91 -13.98
CA HIS A 14 4.56 8.40 -13.32
C HIS A 14 3.41 9.42 -13.29
N VAL A 15 3.63 10.66 -13.76
CA VAL A 15 2.54 11.62 -13.97
C VAL A 15 1.62 11.10 -15.08
N VAL A 16 0.37 10.79 -14.73
CA VAL A 16 -0.67 10.40 -15.69
C VAL A 16 -1.29 11.63 -16.33
N THR A 17 -1.58 12.65 -15.51
CA THR A 17 -2.07 13.96 -15.93
C THR A 17 -1.80 14.96 -14.82
N GLU A 18 -1.83 16.24 -15.16
CA GLU A 18 -1.78 17.33 -14.19
C GLU A 18 -3.12 18.04 -14.15
N ILE A 19 -3.55 18.46 -12.96
CA ILE A 19 -4.67 19.37 -12.80
C ILE A 19 -4.15 20.79 -12.99
N GLU A 20 -4.76 21.57 -13.86
CA GLU A 20 -4.37 22.96 -14.09
C GLU A 20 -4.40 23.76 -12.77
N GLY A 21 -3.24 24.31 -12.38
CA GLY A 21 -3.06 25.01 -11.10
C GLY A 21 -3.21 24.13 -9.85
N GLY A 22 -3.18 22.81 -9.99
CA GLY A 22 -3.47 21.85 -8.93
C GLY A 22 -2.42 20.74 -8.80
N HIS A 23 -2.86 19.59 -8.27
CA HIS A 23 -2.01 18.43 -8.02
C HIS A 23 -1.76 17.61 -9.29
N SER A 24 -0.65 16.87 -9.30
CA SER A 24 -0.41 15.83 -10.29
C SER A 24 -1.19 14.57 -9.93
N VAL A 25 -1.72 13.88 -10.93
CA VAL A 25 -2.26 12.51 -10.80
C VAL A 25 -1.10 11.55 -11.04
N ILE A 26 -0.64 10.89 -9.98
CA ILE A 26 0.52 10.00 -10.01
C ILE A 26 0.07 8.55 -10.04
N TYR A 27 0.57 7.78 -10.99
CA TYR A 27 0.39 6.33 -11.04
C TYR A 27 1.25 5.65 -9.98
N ILE A 28 0.69 4.63 -9.32
CA ILE A 28 1.36 3.86 -8.26
C ILE A 28 1.74 2.46 -8.75
N ASP A 29 3.03 2.10 -8.72
CA ASP A 29 3.49 0.76 -9.12
C ASP A 29 3.19 -0.34 -8.10
N LYS A 30 3.28 0.01 -6.81
CA LYS A 30 2.98 -0.89 -5.69
C LYS A 30 2.20 -0.16 -4.62
N HIS A 31 1.07 -0.74 -4.27
CA HIS A 31 0.28 -0.35 -3.11
C HIS A 31 0.48 -1.41 -2.02
N LEU A 32 1.14 -1.04 -0.95
CA LEU A 32 1.33 -1.94 0.19
C LEU A 32 0.22 -1.64 1.20
N ILE A 33 -0.34 -2.67 1.82
CA ILE A 33 -1.44 -2.51 2.76
C ILE A 33 -1.28 -3.41 3.99
N HIS A 34 -1.83 -2.96 5.10
CA HIS A 34 -1.80 -3.63 6.40
C HIS A 34 -3.15 -3.45 7.13
N GLU A 35 -3.35 -4.15 8.23
CA GLU A 35 -4.65 -4.33 8.88
C GLU A 35 -5.22 -3.09 9.56
N VAL A 36 -4.41 -2.07 9.83
CA VAL A 36 -4.86 -0.91 10.62
C VAL A 36 -5.68 0.08 9.79
N THR A 37 -5.20 0.43 8.60
CA THR A 37 -5.75 1.52 7.78
C THR A 37 -6.60 1.03 6.60
N SER A 38 -6.37 -0.21 6.17
CA SER A 38 -6.92 -0.75 4.92
C SER A 38 -8.37 -1.23 5.02
N PRO A 39 -8.85 -1.84 6.12
CA PRO A 39 -10.24 -2.27 6.22
C PRO A 39 -11.26 -1.17 5.95
N GLN A 40 -10.98 0.06 6.38
CA GLN A 40 -11.82 1.24 6.19
C GLN A 40 -11.82 1.68 4.71
N ALA A 41 -10.68 1.63 4.02
CA ALA A 41 -10.59 1.92 2.59
C ALA A 41 -11.39 0.90 1.75
N PHE A 42 -11.31 -0.40 2.11
CA PHE A 42 -12.14 -1.43 1.48
C PHE A 42 -13.64 -1.21 1.71
N ALA A 43 -14.04 -0.78 2.92
CA ALA A 43 -15.43 -0.42 3.19
C ALA A 43 -15.90 0.79 2.35
N GLY A 44 -15.01 1.75 2.11
CA GLY A 44 -15.25 2.91 1.25
C GLY A 44 -15.54 2.53 -0.20
N ILE A 45 -14.67 1.72 -0.82
CA ILE A 45 -14.89 1.23 -2.19
C ILE A 45 -16.17 0.38 -2.31
N GLU A 46 -16.46 -0.46 -1.30
CA GLU A 46 -17.68 -1.28 -1.27
C GLU A 46 -18.94 -0.42 -1.22
N LYS A 47 -18.95 0.58 -0.32
CA LYS A 47 -20.07 1.52 -0.19
C LYS A 47 -20.34 2.27 -1.49
N ARG A 48 -19.29 2.56 -2.26
CA ARG A 48 -19.36 3.23 -3.57
C ARG A 48 -19.68 2.27 -4.72
N GLY A 49 -19.71 0.97 -4.48
CA GLY A 49 -19.98 -0.04 -5.51
C GLY A 49 -18.89 -0.14 -6.58
N ILE A 50 -17.64 0.23 -6.25
CA ILE A 50 -16.51 0.21 -7.19
C ILE A 50 -15.56 -0.97 -6.87
N PRO A 51 -15.03 -1.65 -7.88
CA PRO A 51 -14.07 -2.74 -7.67
C PRO A 51 -12.68 -2.19 -7.32
N VAL A 52 -11.83 -3.07 -6.78
CA VAL A 52 -10.38 -2.79 -6.76
C VAL A 52 -9.86 -2.84 -8.20
N PHE A 53 -9.27 -1.75 -8.67
CA PHE A 53 -8.93 -1.57 -10.08
C PHE A 53 -7.79 -2.50 -10.54
N ARG A 54 -6.74 -2.65 -9.73
CA ARG A 54 -5.56 -3.47 -10.05
C ARG A 54 -5.10 -4.28 -8.82
N PRO A 55 -5.83 -5.35 -8.44
CA PRO A 55 -5.49 -6.13 -7.25
C PRO A 55 -4.07 -6.72 -7.29
N GLY A 56 -3.56 -7.09 -8.47
CA GLY A 56 -2.18 -7.57 -8.65
C GLY A 56 -1.08 -6.50 -8.49
N LYS A 57 -1.43 -5.24 -8.20
CA LYS A 57 -0.50 -4.18 -7.82
C LYS A 57 -0.58 -3.86 -6.32
N THR A 58 -1.40 -4.60 -5.58
CA THR A 58 -1.58 -4.46 -4.14
C THR A 58 -1.05 -5.69 -3.42
N ILE A 59 -0.24 -5.50 -2.39
CA ILE A 59 0.26 -6.56 -1.52
C ILE A 59 -0.15 -6.27 -0.09
N ALA A 60 -0.70 -7.27 0.59
CA ALA A 60 -1.13 -7.18 1.96
C ALA A 60 -0.28 -8.05 2.88
N THR A 61 0.04 -7.55 4.07
CA THR A 61 0.60 -8.34 5.17
C THR A 61 -0.11 -7.96 6.47
N VAL A 62 0.20 -8.68 7.55
CA VAL A 62 -0.18 -8.28 8.91
C VAL A 62 1.05 -8.15 9.79
N ASP A 63 1.22 -7.00 10.42
CA ASP A 63 2.45 -6.69 11.15
C ASP A 63 2.30 -5.73 12.35
N HIS A 64 1.18 -5.01 12.50
CA HIS A 64 0.98 -4.07 13.61
C HIS A 64 0.24 -4.70 14.80
N ASN A 65 -0.76 -5.53 14.54
CA ASN A 65 -1.72 -6.10 15.49
C ASN A 65 -1.54 -7.62 15.66
N VAL A 66 -0.33 -8.09 15.42
CA VAL A 66 0.06 -9.50 15.56
C VAL A 66 0.77 -9.71 16.90
N PRO A 67 0.44 -10.79 17.64
CA PRO A 67 1.09 -11.04 18.93
C PRO A 67 2.55 -11.45 18.70
N THR A 68 3.47 -10.93 19.51
CA THR A 68 4.89 -11.33 19.41
C THR A 68 5.13 -12.78 19.86
N ILE A 69 4.30 -13.28 20.77
CA ILE A 69 4.35 -14.64 21.32
C ILE A 69 3.06 -15.39 21.01
N ASN A 70 3.15 -16.70 20.84
CA ASN A 70 2.00 -17.58 20.62
C ASN A 70 1.13 -17.21 19.40
N GLN A 71 1.76 -16.85 18.27
CA GLN A 71 1.06 -16.54 17.01
C GLN A 71 0.22 -17.68 16.43
N HIS A 72 0.42 -18.91 16.90
CA HIS A 72 -0.41 -20.07 16.59
C HIS A 72 -1.78 -20.05 17.32
N LEU A 73 -1.95 -19.18 18.31
CA LEU A 73 -3.21 -18.98 19.02
C LEU A 73 -4.00 -17.80 18.45
N PRO A 74 -5.33 -17.74 18.68
CA PRO A 74 -6.12 -16.57 18.33
C PRO A 74 -5.59 -15.28 18.98
N ILE A 75 -5.69 -14.17 18.25
CA ILE A 75 -5.40 -12.83 18.77
C ILE A 75 -6.38 -12.54 19.90
N ARG A 76 -5.86 -12.30 21.11
CA ARG A 76 -6.67 -12.11 22.32
C ARG A 76 -7.44 -10.80 22.33
N GLU A 77 -6.83 -9.75 21.80
CA GLU A 77 -7.47 -8.45 21.71
C GLU A 77 -8.45 -8.45 20.54
N GLU A 78 -9.73 -8.23 20.86
CA GLU A 78 -10.83 -8.33 19.91
C GLU A 78 -10.68 -7.36 18.73
N MET A 79 -10.30 -6.11 18.98
CA MET A 79 -10.14 -5.11 17.92
C MET A 79 -9.06 -5.52 16.92
N SER A 80 -7.89 -5.92 17.42
CA SER A 80 -6.76 -6.42 16.65
C SER A 80 -7.15 -7.66 15.83
N GLY A 81 -7.82 -8.63 16.46
CA GLY A 81 -8.34 -9.82 15.77
C GLY A 81 -9.32 -9.49 14.66
N ASN A 82 -10.22 -8.53 14.89
CA ASN A 82 -11.20 -8.09 13.90
C ASN A 82 -10.54 -7.40 12.70
N GLN A 83 -9.52 -6.57 12.92
CA GLN A 83 -8.79 -5.91 11.84
C GLN A 83 -8.04 -6.92 10.95
N VAL A 84 -7.30 -7.85 11.55
CA VAL A 84 -6.60 -8.92 10.83
C VAL A 84 -7.57 -9.79 10.04
N LYS A 85 -8.67 -10.22 10.67
CA LYS A 85 -9.72 -11.00 10.01
C LYS A 85 -10.33 -10.22 8.85
N LYS A 86 -10.63 -8.93 9.05
CA LYS A 86 -11.27 -8.10 8.03
C LYS A 86 -10.36 -7.86 6.82
N LEU A 87 -9.07 -7.64 7.03
CA LEU A 87 -8.10 -7.56 5.94
C LEU A 87 -8.06 -8.87 5.14
N ALA A 88 -8.01 -10.02 5.81
CA ALA A 88 -7.99 -11.33 5.16
C ALA A 88 -9.25 -11.56 4.30
N GLU A 89 -10.44 -11.23 4.82
CA GLU A 89 -11.71 -11.29 4.09
C GLU A 89 -11.69 -10.38 2.85
N ASN A 90 -11.23 -9.14 3.01
CA ASN A 90 -11.14 -8.18 1.91
C ASN A 90 -10.16 -8.66 0.83
N CYS A 91 -8.97 -9.14 1.21
CA CYS A 91 -7.98 -9.63 0.26
C CYS A 91 -8.52 -10.82 -0.53
N LYS A 92 -9.16 -11.79 0.15
CA LYS A 92 -9.81 -12.92 -0.50
C LYS A 92 -10.91 -12.48 -1.45
N LYS A 93 -11.75 -11.51 -1.05
CA LYS A 93 -12.86 -10.99 -1.86
C LYS A 93 -12.37 -10.31 -3.14
N HIS A 94 -11.29 -9.53 -3.05
CA HIS A 94 -10.80 -8.70 -4.15
C HIS A 94 -9.63 -9.31 -4.92
N GLY A 95 -9.15 -10.50 -4.53
CA GLY A 95 -8.01 -11.17 -5.18
C GLY A 95 -6.68 -10.46 -4.95
N VAL A 96 -6.52 -9.82 -3.79
CA VAL A 96 -5.25 -9.18 -3.36
C VAL A 96 -4.35 -10.24 -2.73
N GLU A 97 -3.07 -10.23 -3.09
CA GLU A 97 -2.06 -11.11 -2.51
C GLU A 97 -1.86 -10.79 -1.02
N PHE A 98 -1.91 -11.82 -0.18
CA PHE A 98 -1.98 -11.66 1.27
C PHE A 98 -1.03 -12.60 2.02
N TYR A 99 -0.07 -12.00 2.72
CA TYR A 99 0.86 -12.67 3.63
C TYR A 99 0.35 -12.57 5.08
N GLY A 100 -0.71 -13.33 5.36
CA GLY A 100 -1.32 -13.40 6.69
C GLY A 100 -0.45 -14.08 7.75
N LEU A 101 -0.92 -14.10 8.99
CA LEU A 101 -0.25 -14.79 10.11
C LEU A 101 0.14 -16.23 9.74
N ASN A 102 1.37 -16.61 10.08
CA ASN A 102 2.00 -17.91 9.78
C ASN A 102 2.29 -18.18 8.29
N HIS A 103 2.05 -17.22 7.39
CA HIS A 103 2.55 -17.32 6.01
C HIS A 103 4.10 -17.27 6.04
N PRO A 104 4.82 -18.07 5.23
CA PRO A 104 6.29 -18.06 5.23
C PRO A 104 6.92 -16.71 4.88
N PHE A 105 6.15 -15.83 4.25
CA PHE A 105 6.54 -14.47 3.89
C PHE A 105 5.88 -13.38 4.74
N ASN A 106 5.19 -13.74 5.83
CA ASN A 106 4.65 -12.75 6.76
C ASN A 106 5.77 -12.05 7.53
N GLY A 107 5.62 -10.74 7.69
CA GLY A 107 6.56 -9.90 8.41
C GLY A 107 6.22 -8.42 8.20
N ILE A 108 7.09 -7.56 8.75
CA ILE A 108 6.94 -6.10 8.66
C ILE A 108 6.91 -5.67 7.20
N VAL A 109 5.88 -4.92 6.79
CA VAL A 109 5.62 -4.62 5.37
C VAL A 109 6.82 -3.98 4.66
N HIS A 110 7.53 -3.10 5.35
CA HIS A 110 8.71 -2.40 4.82
C HIS A 110 10.00 -3.24 4.82
N VAL A 111 9.99 -4.42 5.44
CA VAL A 111 11.10 -5.39 5.46
C VAL A 111 10.87 -6.46 4.40
N ILE A 112 9.69 -7.10 4.41
CA ILE A 112 9.42 -8.22 3.51
C ILE A 112 9.31 -7.78 2.05
N CYS A 113 8.83 -6.57 1.76
CA CYS A 113 8.63 -6.15 0.38
C CYS A 113 9.96 -5.99 -0.38
N PRO A 114 11.01 -5.38 0.21
CA PRO A 114 12.35 -5.45 -0.37
C PRO A 114 12.93 -6.86 -0.44
N GLU A 115 12.80 -7.66 0.63
CA GLU A 115 13.34 -9.04 0.67
C GLU A 115 12.77 -9.95 -0.42
N LEU A 116 11.49 -9.79 -0.73
CA LEU A 116 10.77 -10.57 -1.75
C LEU A 116 10.90 -9.97 -3.16
N GLY A 117 11.66 -8.87 -3.32
CA GLY A 117 11.81 -8.19 -4.60
C GLY A 117 10.54 -7.48 -5.09
N ILE A 118 9.58 -7.21 -4.22
CA ILE A 118 8.38 -6.42 -4.54
C ILE A 118 8.76 -4.94 -4.74
N THR A 119 9.68 -4.45 -3.91
CA THR A 119 10.30 -3.13 -4.03
C THR A 119 11.44 -3.20 -5.03
N GLN A 120 11.36 -2.39 -6.09
CA GLN A 120 12.40 -2.31 -7.12
C GLN A 120 12.73 -0.84 -7.46
N PRO A 121 13.93 -0.57 -8.01
CA PRO A 121 14.31 0.77 -8.42
C PRO A 121 13.37 1.38 -9.45
N GLY A 122 13.15 2.69 -9.33
CA GLY A 122 12.33 3.45 -10.27
C GLY A 122 10.82 3.38 -10.03
N MET A 123 10.36 2.64 -9.00
CA MET A 123 8.94 2.51 -8.70
C MET A 123 8.36 3.71 -7.94
N THR A 124 7.05 3.92 -8.08
CA THR A 124 6.23 4.66 -7.10
C THR A 124 5.55 3.69 -6.13
N ILE A 125 5.76 3.88 -4.82
CA ILE A 125 5.26 2.95 -3.78
C ILE A 125 4.55 3.70 -2.66
N VAL A 126 3.34 3.29 -2.31
CA VAL A 126 2.56 3.91 -1.23
C VAL A 126 2.02 2.86 -0.27
N CYS A 127 1.86 3.25 0.99
CA CYS A 127 1.23 2.44 2.03
C CYS A 127 0.52 3.34 3.03
N GLY A 128 -0.49 2.81 3.71
CA GLY A 128 -1.12 3.45 4.86
C GLY A 128 -0.24 3.60 6.11
N ASP A 129 1.09 3.62 5.95
CA ASP A 129 2.10 3.66 7.01
C ASP A 129 3.09 4.83 6.76
N SER A 130 3.44 5.56 7.82
CA SER A 130 4.32 6.73 7.73
C SER A 130 5.76 6.40 7.33
N HIS A 131 6.22 5.15 7.51
CA HIS A 131 7.59 4.71 7.25
C HIS A 131 7.78 4.18 5.82
N THR A 132 6.81 4.38 4.93
CA THR A 132 6.91 3.97 3.52
C THR A 132 8.11 4.59 2.79
N SER A 133 8.67 5.69 3.29
CA SER A 133 9.92 6.27 2.80
C SER A 133 11.12 5.31 2.85
N THR A 134 11.07 4.24 3.65
CA THR A 134 12.10 3.18 3.68
C THR A 134 12.42 2.61 2.29
N HIS A 135 11.43 2.49 1.41
CA HIS A 135 11.64 1.95 0.06
C HIS A 135 12.48 2.87 -0.84
N GLY A 136 12.63 4.14 -0.47
CA GLY A 136 13.51 5.10 -1.14
C GLY A 136 14.99 4.68 -1.13
N ALA A 137 15.40 3.83 -0.18
CA ALA A 137 16.73 3.22 -0.16
C ALA A 137 17.03 2.38 -1.43
N PHE A 138 15.99 1.93 -2.14
CA PHE A 138 16.10 1.18 -3.39
C PHE A 138 15.97 2.05 -4.64
N GLY A 139 15.98 3.38 -4.49
CA GLY A 139 15.78 4.30 -5.61
C GLY A 139 14.34 4.34 -6.12
N ALA A 140 13.37 4.12 -5.22
CA ALA A 140 11.95 4.33 -5.47
C ALA A 140 11.50 5.71 -4.95
N VAL A 141 10.40 6.24 -5.49
CA VAL A 141 9.67 7.36 -4.90
C VAL A 141 8.55 6.78 -4.05
N SER A 142 8.70 6.83 -2.73
CA SER A 142 7.81 6.13 -1.82
C SER A 142 7.43 6.93 -0.59
N PHE A 143 6.14 6.95 -0.25
CA PHE A 143 5.62 7.80 0.83
C PHE A 143 4.34 7.21 1.45
N GLY A 144 4.12 7.56 2.72
CA GLY A 144 2.93 7.15 3.45
C GLY A 144 1.71 7.95 3.01
N ILE A 145 0.54 7.32 3.03
CA ILE A 145 -0.73 7.90 2.60
C ILE A 145 -1.83 7.67 3.65
N GLY A 146 -2.85 8.52 3.66
CA GLY A 146 -4.00 8.36 4.55
C GLY A 146 -5.01 7.33 4.04
N THR A 147 -5.97 6.93 4.89
CA THR A 147 -7.03 5.96 4.51
C THR A 147 -7.83 6.37 3.26
N SER A 148 -8.17 7.65 3.11
CA SER A 148 -8.88 8.14 1.93
C SER A 148 -8.05 8.00 0.64
N GLU A 149 -6.73 8.09 0.76
CA GLU A 149 -5.81 7.89 -0.36
C GLU A 149 -5.58 6.40 -0.65
N VAL A 150 -5.56 5.55 0.39
CA VAL A 150 -5.59 4.09 0.21
C VAL A 150 -6.83 3.70 -0.61
N GLU A 151 -8.00 4.26 -0.30
CA GLU A 151 -9.22 4.08 -1.10
C GLU A 151 -9.04 4.57 -2.54
N MET A 152 -8.41 5.74 -2.74
CA MET A 152 -8.12 6.31 -4.06
C MET A 152 -7.25 5.38 -4.91
N VAL A 153 -6.19 4.82 -4.32
CA VAL A 153 -5.28 3.89 -5.01
C VAL A 153 -5.98 2.56 -5.29
N LEU A 154 -6.78 2.02 -4.36
CA LEU A 154 -7.60 0.83 -4.63
C LEU A 154 -8.57 1.07 -5.80
N ALA A 155 -9.18 2.25 -5.87
CA ALA A 155 -10.16 2.60 -6.88
C ALA A 155 -9.58 2.90 -8.27
N SER A 156 -8.33 3.39 -8.36
CA SER A 156 -7.81 3.96 -9.61
C SER A 156 -6.35 3.63 -9.94
N GLN A 157 -5.61 3.02 -9.00
CA GLN A 157 -4.14 2.89 -9.03
C GLN A 157 -3.40 4.24 -9.14
N CYS A 158 -4.09 5.35 -8.90
CA CYS A 158 -3.51 6.68 -8.93
C CYS A 158 -3.76 7.40 -7.62
N ILE A 159 -2.97 8.45 -7.37
CA ILE A 159 -3.14 9.36 -6.25
C ILE A 159 -2.95 10.81 -6.70
N LEU A 160 -3.62 11.74 -6.05
CA LEU A 160 -3.41 13.18 -6.23
C LEU A 160 -2.33 13.66 -5.27
N GLN A 161 -1.21 14.16 -5.79
CA GLN A 161 -0.12 14.68 -4.97
C GLN A 161 0.43 15.99 -5.53
N PRO A 162 0.73 16.98 -4.67
CA PRO A 162 1.59 18.07 -5.06
C PRO A 162 3.01 17.53 -5.30
N LYS A 163 3.73 18.11 -6.27
CA LYS A 163 5.16 17.84 -6.39
C LYS A 163 5.87 18.45 -5.16
N PRO A 164 6.68 17.70 -4.41
CA PRO A 164 7.44 18.20 -3.26
C PRO A 164 8.40 19.34 -3.60
#